data_AF-A0A9D0CX77-F1
#
_entry.id   AF-A0A9D0CX77-F1
#
_cell.length_a   1.000
_cell.length_b   1.000
_cell.length_c   1.000
_cell.angle_alpha   90.00
_cell.angle_beta   90.00
_cell.angle_gamma   90.00
#
_symmetry.space_group_name_H-M   'P 1'
#
loop_
_entity.id
_entity.type
_entity.pdbx_description
1 polymer ?
#
loop_
_entity_poly.entity_id
_entity_poly.type
_entity_poly.pdbx_seq_one_letter_code
_entity_poly.pdbx_strand_id
1 'polypeptide(L)'
;MDEQLSDQLTLETDAEFNDPLERVAYGAGMMLDLGTIRDEQRYHRRRLNRHHYWLHGYGTVCGLAVRLAHVPPQPDVEETIRVIVAPGMAVDALGREVLVNEPYCINLNQWLAAQDPASLLEGYDEIGNILHLKVTARHKDCLTGLQPTLARKVNASTDAVSASRNRDSVLLELRPVSPDSDYQNRPWPAHEAIDTDTALEDLLTDTEQAYIDSAPEADRPRLRRQARLMHAARPLAENDTAEPAALAQVLLAHLTLTNVTDINDISLAPETTHANNLVRPFISGNSQLGQMI
;
A
#
# COMPACT_ATOMS: atom_id res chain seq x y z
N MET A 1 -11.63 8.19 20.18
CA MET A 1 -11.64 6.97 19.35
C MET A 1 -10.50 7.18 18.39
N ASP A 2 -9.40 6.47 18.57
CA ASP A 2 -8.21 6.69 17.76
C ASP A 2 -8.57 6.59 16.29
N GLU A 3 -8.35 7.68 15.57
CA GLU A 3 -8.66 7.83 14.15
C GLU A 3 -7.81 6.86 13.30
N GLN A 4 -6.80 6.23 13.90
CA GLN A 4 -5.96 5.18 13.31
C GLN A 4 -6.61 3.79 13.31
N LEU A 5 -7.60 3.51 14.18
CA LEU A 5 -8.27 2.20 14.26
C LEU A 5 -9.59 2.11 13.49
N SER A 6 -10.04 3.19 12.82
CA SER A 6 -11.38 3.22 12.23
C SER A 6 -11.56 2.27 11.04
N ASP A 7 -10.47 1.91 10.35
CA ASP A 7 -10.49 1.11 9.12
C ASP A 7 -9.82 -0.27 9.26
N GLN A 8 -9.36 -0.62 10.47
CA GLN A 8 -8.64 -1.87 10.74
C GLN A 8 -9.43 -3.11 10.30
N LEU A 9 -10.72 -3.17 10.60
CA LEU A 9 -11.57 -4.30 10.21
C LEU A 9 -11.64 -4.49 8.68
N THR A 10 -11.78 -3.39 7.93
CA THR A 10 -11.80 -3.42 6.47
C THR A 10 -10.47 -3.94 5.93
N LEU A 11 -9.37 -3.46 6.51
CA LEU A 11 -8.01 -3.82 6.11
C LEU A 11 -7.68 -5.28 6.40
N GLU A 12 -8.07 -5.82 7.56
CA GLU A 12 -7.94 -7.25 7.89
C GLU A 12 -8.76 -8.12 6.93
N THR A 13 -10.02 -7.77 6.71
CA THR A 13 -10.91 -8.53 5.81
C THR A 13 -10.41 -8.52 4.36
N ASP A 14 -9.82 -7.41 3.91
CA ASP A 14 -9.31 -7.31 2.54
C ASP A 14 -7.99 -8.08 2.35
N ALA A 15 -7.24 -8.35 3.43
CA ALA A 15 -6.02 -9.15 3.44
C ALA A 15 -6.24 -10.68 3.48
N GLU A 16 -7.48 -11.12 3.75
CA GLU A 16 -7.87 -12.53 3.63
C GLU A 16 -7.97 -12.93 2.15
N PHE A 17 -6.85 -13.27 1.50
CA PHE A 17 -6.85 -13.68 0.08
C PHE A 17 -7.44 -15.08 -0.16
N ASN A 18 -7.25 -16.00 0.79
CA ASN A 18 -7.64 -17.41 0.67
C ASN A 18 -9.14 -17.65 0.88
N ASP A 19 -9.84 -16.74 1.57
CA ASP A 19 -11.25 -16.94 1.89
C ASP A 19 -12.11 -16.94 0.62
N PRO A 20 -12.98 -17.93 0.41
CA PRO A 20 -13.88 -17.90 -0.74
C PRO A 20 -14.86 -16.72 -0.62
N LEU A 21 -15.09 -16.02 -1.75
CA LEU A 21 -16.05 -14.93 -1.77
C LEU A 21 -17.48 -15.47 -1.82
N GLU A 22 -18.26 -15.13 -0.79
CA GLU A 22 -19.69 -15.46 -0.71
C GLU A 22 -20.54 -14.22 -0.93
N ARG A 23 -21.66 -14.39 -1.64
CA ARG A 23 -22.65 -13.32 -1.88
C ARG A 23 -23.98 -13.71 -1.30
N VAL A 24 -24.75 -12.72 -0.88
CA VAL A 24 -26.12 -12.94 -0.39
C VAL A 24 -26.99 -13.49 -1.51
N ALA A 25 -27.72 -14.58 -1.22
CA ALA A 25 -28.73 -15.14 -2.10
C ALA A 25 -30.12 -14.71 -1.63
N TYR A 26 -30.63 -13.58 -2.15
CA TYR A 26 -31.93 -13.05 -1.77
C TYR A 26 -33.08 -13.99 -2.15
N GLY A 27 -33.97 -14.26 -1.20
CA GLY A 27 -35.18 -15.04 -1.37
C GLY A 27 -36.43 -14.27 -0.95
N ALA A 28 -37.59 -14.63 -1.52
CA ALA A 28 -38.86 -14.04 -1.13
C ALA A 28 -39.16 -14.33 0.36
N GLY A 29 -39.54 -13.29 1.11
CA GLY A 29 -39.80 -13.39 2.55
C GLY A 29 -38.56 -13.42 3.45
N MET A 30 -37.35 -13.31 2.89
CA MET A 30 -36.12 -13.19 3.68
C MET A 30 -36.09 -11.86 4.44
N MET A 31 -35.71 -11.90 5.72
CA MET A 31 -35.48 -10.70 6.51
C MET A 31 -34.17 -10.04 6.08
N LEU A 32 -34.19 -8.73 5.84
CA LEU A 32 -33.01 -7.93 5.54
C LEU A 32 -32.54 -7.23 6.80
N ASP A 33 -31.36 -7.60 7.27
CA ASP A 33 -30.70 -6.96 8.40
C ASP A 33 -29.41 -6.24 7.98
N LEU A 34 -28.74 -5.61 8.95
CA LEU A 34 -27.49 -4.90 8.69
C LEU A 34 -26.36 -5.86 8.27
N GLY A 35 -26.37 -7.11 8.77
CA GLY A 35 -25.39 -8.14 8.36
C GLY A 35 -25.49 -8.44 6.88
N THR A 36 -26.72 -8.70 6.40
CA THR A 36 -27.03 -9.00 5.01
C THR A 36 -26.51 -7.91 4.06
N ILE A 37 -26.78 -6.63 4.35
CA ILE A 37 -26.32 -5.52 3.50
C ILE A 37 -24.80 -5.34 3.57
N ARG A 38 -24.19 -5.58 4.74
CA ARG A 38 -22.72 -5.53 4.89
C ARG A 38 -22.04 -6.64 4.10
N ASP A 39 -22.60 -7.84 4.09
CA ASP A 39 -22.07 -8.99 3.37
C ASP A 39 -22.16 -8.77 1.86
N GLU A 40 -23.28 -8.21 1.37
CA GLU A 40 -23.42 -7.78 -0.03
C GLU A 40 -22.35 -6.77 -0.44
N GLN A 41 -22.16 -5.70 0.36
CA GLN A 41 -21.13 -4.68 0.11
C GLN A 41 -19.71 -5.27 0.13
N ARG A 42 -19.43 -6.11 1.14
CA ARG A 42 -18.14 -6.79 1.30
C ARG A 42 -17.82 -7.65 0.08
N TYR A 43 -18.79 -8.40 -0.43
CA TYR A 43 -18.60 -9.24 -1.61
C TYR A 43 -18.15 -8.41 -2.82
N HIS A 44 -18.87 -7.34 -3.14
CA HIS A 44 -18.56 -6.50 -4.30
C HIS A 44 -17.21 -5.79 -4.16
N ARG A 45 -16.92 -5.23 -2.98
CA ARG A 45 -15.63 -4.59 -2.69
C ARG A 45 -14.47 -5.58 -2.82
N ARG A 46 -14.54 -6.73 -2.13
CA ARG A 46 -13.46 -7.74 -2.18
C ARG A 46 -13.30 -8.33 -3.57
N ARG A 47 -14.38 -8.52 -4.32
CA ARG A 47 -14.30 -8.99 -5.72
C ARG A 47 -13.55 -8.01 -6.61
N LEU A 48 -13.78 -6.71 -6.43
CA LEU A 48 -13.05 -5.66 -7.15
C LEU A 48 -11.58 -5.60 -6.71
N ASN A 49 -11.31 -5.61 -5.40
CA ASN A 49 -9.95 -5.62 -4.87
C ASN A 49 -9.16 -6.81 -5.42
N ARG A 50 -9.74 -8.02 -5.39
CA ARG A 50 -9.11 -9.22 -5.97
C ARG A 50 -8.89 -9.10 -7.47
N HIS A 51 -9.77 -8.43 -8.20
CA HIS A 51 -9.58 -8.19 -9.63
C HIS A 51 -8.33 -7.34 -9.89
N HIS A 52 -8.17 -6.22 -9.18
CA HIS A 52 -6.97 -5.38 -9.31
C HIS A 52 -5.73 -6.11 -8.83
N TYR A 53 -5.80 -6.76 -7.66
CA TYR A 53 -4.69 -7.53 -7.12
C TYR A 53 -4.19 -8.56 -8.14
N TRP A 54 -5.05 -9.46 -8.61
CA TRP A 54 -4.62 -10.57 -9.48
C TRP A 54 -4.26 -10.17 -10.90
N LEU A 55 -4.88 -9.12 -11.47
CA LEU A 55 -4.65 -8.76 -12.87
C LEU A 55 -3.67 -7.60 -13.07
N HIS A 56 -3.46 -6.77 -12.04
CA HIS A 56 -2.62 -5.57 -12.13
C HIS A 56 -1.48 -5.57 -11.12
N GLY A 57 -1.63 -6.28 -10.00
CA GLY A 57 -0.66 -6.26 -8.91
C GLY A 57 -0.64 -4.91 -8.20
N TYR A 58 0.48 -4.65 -7.54
CA TYR A 58 0.72 -3.51 -6.68
C TYR A 58 1.56 -2.42 -7.37
N GLY A 59 1.20 -1.15 -7.17
CA GLY A 59 2.04 -0.01 -7.54
C GLY A 59 1.29 1.23 -8.03
N THR A 60 2.06 2.21 -8.51
CA THR A 60 1.53 3.46 -9.07
C THR A 60 0.98 3.24 -10.48
N VAL A 61 -0.23 3.74 -10.75
CA VAL A 61 -0.84 3.77 -12.09
C VAL A 61 -0.44 5.06 -12.81
N CYS A 62 -0.72 6.22 -12.20
CA CYS A 62 -0.38 7.52 -12.77
C CYS A 62 -0.30 8.61 -11.69
N GLY A 63 0.45 9.68 -11.95
CA GLY A 63 0.55 10.82 -11.03
C GLY A 63 1.35 10.53 -9.77
N LEU A 64 0.88 11.04 -8.62
CA LEU A 64 1.50 10.84 -7.29
C LEU A 64 2.97 11.29 -7.23
N ALA A 65 3.34 12.29 -8.02
CA ALA A 65 4.70 12.81 -8.02
C ALA A 65 4.97 13.56 -6.72
N VAL A 66 6.04 13.17 -6.02
CA VAL A 66 6.52 13.82 -4.81
C VAL A 66 7.55 14.88 -5.21
N ARG A 67 7.29 16.13 -4.83
CA ARG A 67 8.18 17.26 -5.06
C ARG A 67 8.55 17.91 -3.74
N LEU A 68 9.79 18.36 -3.65
CA LEU A 68 10.26 19.19 -2.56
C LEU A 68 10.09 20.66 -2.96
N ALA A 69 9.36 21.42 -2.15
CA ALA A 69 9.20 22.85 -2.31
C ALA A 69 9.89 23.56 -1.16
N HIS A 70 10.91 24.35 -1.48
CA HIS A 70 11.54 25.25 -0.55
C HIS A 70 10.70 26.53 -0.43
N VAL A 71 10.35 26.88 0.81
CA VAL A 71 9.64 28.11 1.12
C VAL A 71 10.64 29.07 1.76
N PRO A 72 11.00 30.17 1.07
CA PRO A 72 11.97 31.12 1.60
C PRO A 72 11.42 31.80 2.87
N PRO A 73 12.28 32.25 3.78
CA PRO A 73 11.86 32.90 5.00
C PRO A 73 11.06 34.18 4.69
N GLN A 74 9.96 34.37 5.40
CA GLN A 74 9.17 35.60 5.41
C GLN A 74 9.28 36.24 6.79
N PRO A 75 8.99 37.55 6.97
CA PRO A 75 8.86 38.09 8.32
C PRO A 75 7.86 37.22 9.11
N ASP A 76 8.32 36.71 10.25
CA ASP A 76 7.61 35.79 11.16
C ASP A 76 7.49 34.31 10.75
N VAL A 77 8.05 33.89 9.60
CA VAL A 77 8.04 32.49 9.15
C VAL A 77 9.45 32.04 8.78
N GLU A 78 9.95 31.04 9.52
CA GLU A 78 11.25 30.42 9.25
C GLU A 78 11.27 29.72 7.88
N GLU A 79 12.47 29.56 7.34
CA GLU A 79 12.70 28.78 6.14
C GLU A 79 12.23 27.33 6.36
N THR A 80 11.42 26.80 5.44
CA THR A 80 10.90 25.43 5.57
C THR A 80 10.92 24.69 4.25
N ILE A 81 11.11 23.37 4.34
CA ILE A 81 10.96 22.46 3.21
C ILE A 81 9.63 21.74 3.33
N ARG A 82 8.88 21.74 2.22
CA ARG A 82 7.58 21.08 2.12
C ARG A 82 7.66 19.91 1.15
N VAL A 83 7.15 18.75 1.58
CA VAL A 83 6.94 17.58 0.73
C VAL A 83 5.53 17.71 0.13
N ILE A 84 5.44 17.85 -1.18
CA ILE A 84 4.18 17.98 -1.91
C ILE A 84 3.94 16.71 -2.71
N VAL A 85 2.84 16.03 -2.45
CA VAL A 85 2.36 14.87 -3.22
C VAL A 85 1.31 15.34 -4.20
N ALA A 86 1.58 15.21 -5.51
CA ALA A 86 0.64 15.58 -6.56
C ALA A 86 -0.54 14.59 -6.66
N PRO A 87 -1.68 15.02 -7.22
CA PRO A 87 -2.79 14.12 -7.52
C PRO A 87 -2.38 12.90 -8.37
N GLY A 88 -3.10 11.81 -8.23
CA GLY A 88 -2.84 10.58 -8.97
C GLY A 88 -3.51 9.36 -8.37
N MET A 89 -3.17 8.20 -8.91
CA MET A 89 -3.80 6.93 -8.60
C MET A 89 -2.78 5.80 -8.51
N ALA A 90 -2.99 4.91 -7.55
CA ALA A 90 -2.23 3.69 -7.35
C ALA A 90 -3.17 2.55 -6.92
N VAL A 91 -2.65 1.32 -6.92
CA VAL A 91 -3.28 0.15 -6.30
C VAL A 91 -2.34 -0.35 -5.21
N ASP A 92 -2.86 -0.55 -4.00
CA ASP A 92 -2.09 -1.13 -2.90
C ASP A 92 -1.94 -2.65 -3.03
N ALA A 93 -1.13 -3.28 -2.17
CA ALA A 93 -0.92 -4.72 -2.26
C ALA A 93 -2.09 -5.55 -1.72
N LEU A 94 -3.19 -4.92 -1.31
CA LEU A 94 -4.48 -5.55 -1.04
C LEU A 94 -5.45 -5.43 -2.24
N GLY A 95 -5.03 -4.78 -3.32
CA GLY A 95 -5.83 -4.53 -4.52
C GLY A 95 -6.77 -3.33 -4.39
N ARG A 96 -6.66 -2.52 -3.34
CA ARG A 96 -7.51 -1.35 -3.12
C ARG A 96 -6.98 -0.16 -3.91
N GLU A 97 -7.89 0.62 -4.44
CA GLU A 97 -7.55 1.86 -5.15
C GLU A 97 -7.11 2.94 -4.15
N VAL A 98 -5.96 3.55 -4.41
CA VAL A 98 -5.45 4.71 -3.68
C VAL A 98 -5.55 5.90 -4.61
N LEU A 99 -6.57 6.73 -4.40
CA LEU A 99 -6.85 7.91 -5.21
C LEU A 99 -6.55 9.19 -4.44
N VAL A 100 -5.67 10.02 -4.99
CA VAL A 100 -5.33 11.34 -4.48
C VAL A 100 -5.89 12.38 -5.45
N ASN A 101 -6.96 13.07 -5.04
CA ASN A 101 -7.66 14.03 -5.92
C ASN A 101 -7.01 15.42 -5.92
N GLU A 102 -6.41 15.82 -4.81
CA GLU A 102 -5.84 17.15 -4.59
C GLU A 102 -4.39 17.04 -4.10
N PRO A 103 -3.53 18.04 -4.35
CA PRO A 103 -2.16 18.00 -3.86
C PRO A 103 -2.14 18.10 -2.33
N TYR A 104 -1.44 17.17 -1.69
CA TYR A 104 -1.21 17.21 -0.24
C TYR A 104 0.18 17.74 0.06
N CYS A 105 0.28 18.49 1.14
CA CYS A 105 1.51 19.15 1.55
C CYS A 105 1.84 18.80 3.01
N ILE A 106 3.07 18.35 3.23
CA ILE A 106 3.61 18.05 4.56
C ILE A 106 4.79 19.00 4.79
N ASN A 107 4.76 19.75 5.90
CA ASN A 107 5.92 20.54 6.32
C ASN A 107 6.94 19.60 6.96
N LEU A 108 8.08 19.40 6.28
CA LEU A 108 9.08 18.41 6.69
C LEU A 108 9.77 18.78 7.99
N ASN A 109 10.09 20.07 8.19
CA ASN A 109 10.68 20.56 9.43
C ASN A 109 9.77 20.29 10.63
N GLN A 110 8.49 20.66 10.51
CA GLN A 110 7.50 20.44 11.58
C GLN A 110 7.26 18.94 11.84
N TRP A 111 7.26 18.13 10.78
CA TRP A 111 7.11 16.69 10.92
C TRP A 111 8.29 16.07 11.68
N LEU A 112 9.53 16.44 11.33
CA LEU A 112 10.75 15.98 12.02
C LEU A 112 10.77 16.42 13.48
N ALA A 113 10.47 17.68 13.76
CA ALA A 113 10.42 18.22 15.12
C ALA A 113 9.34 17.55 16.00
N ALA A 114 8.30 16.97 15.39
CA ALA A 114 7.26 16.22 16.08
C ALA A 114 7.59 14.74 16.29
N GLN A 115 8.66 14.21 15.68
CA GLN A 115 9.06 12.81 15.86
C GLN A 115 9.90 12.63 17.12
N ASP A 116 9.79 11.44 17.71
CA ASP A 116 10.72 10.98 18.75
C ASP A 116 12.06 10.60 18.09
N PRO A 117 13.21 11.12 18.55
CA PRO A 117 14.52 10.75 17.99
C PRO A 117 14.75 9.24 17.89
N ALA A 118 14.23 8.46 18.84
CA ALA A 118 14.33 7.01 18.81
C ALA A 118 13.63 6.37 17.59
N SER A 119 12.54 6.97 17.12
CA SER A 119 11.82 6.50 15.92
C SER A 119 12.59 6.77 14.63
N LEU A 120 13.39 7.84 14.59
CA LEU A 120 14.17 8.24 13.42
C LEU A 120 15.41 7.36 13.21
N LEU A 121 15.91 6.71 14.27
CA LEU A 121 17.10 5.85 14.21
C LEU A 121 16.96 4.69 13.21
N GLU A 122 15.74 4.18 12.99
CA GLU A 122 15.51 3.10 12.01
C GLU A 122 15.96 3.48 10.59
N GLY A 123 15.89 4.77 10.24
CA GLY A 123 16.30 5.28 8.94
C GLY A 123 17.62 6.04 8.92
N TYR A 124 18.34 6.11 10.03
CA TYR A 124 19.57 6.90 10.13
C TYR A 124 20.80 6.04 9.82
N ASP A 125 21.58 6.45 8.82
CA ASP A 125 22.90 5.90 8.53
C ASP A 125 23.98 6.74 9.24
N GLU A 126 24.56 6.17 10.29
CA GLU A 126 25.61 6.79 11.11
C GLU A 126 26.92 7.03 10.33
N ILE A 127 27.22 6.18 9.34
CA ILE A 127 28.48 6.26 8.58
C ILE A 127 28.39 7.41 7.57
N GLY A 128 27.26 7.50 6.88
CA GLY A 128 26.99 8.53 5.88
C GLY A 128 26.52 9.87 6.45
N ASN A 129 26.04 9.90 7.71
CA ASN A 129 25.24 11.00 8.26
C ASN A 129 24.02 11.31 7.37
N ILE A 130 23.31 10.26 6.96
CA ILE A 130 22.15 10.34 6.06
C ILE A 130 20.91 9.84 6.78
N LEU A 131 19.81 10.59 6.74
CA LEU A 131 18.49 10.09 7.15
C LEU A 131 17.68 9.70 5.92
N HIS A 132 17.26 8.44 5.89
CA HIS A 132 16.41 7.84 4.86
C HIS A 132 14.96 7.81 5.33
N LEU A 133 14.08 8.43 4.55
CA LEU A 133 12.64 8.41 4.78
C LEU A 133 11.92 7.88 3.54
N LYS A 134 10.80 7.20 3.73
CA LYS A 134 9.87 6.85 2.65
C LYS A 134 8.58 7.66 2.79
N VAL A 135 8.07 8.11 1.65
CA VAL A 135 6.72 8.68 1.53
C VAL A 135 5.82 7.58 1.01
N THR A 136 4.81 7.20 1.78
CA THR A 136 3.83 6.18 1.40
C THR A 136 2.42 6.75 1.39
N ALA A 137 1.54 6.09 0.63
CA ALA A 137 0.11 6.35 0.59
C ALA A 137 -0.66 5.05 0.77
N ARG A 138 -1.75 5.08 1.53
CA ARG A 138 -2.66 3.95 1.64
C ARG A 138 -4.12 4.40 1.56
N HIS A 139 -4.99 3.53 1.09
CA HIS A 139 -6.43 3.72 1.23
C HIS A 139 -6.82 3.75 2.72
N LYS A 140 -7.77 4.62 3.06
CA LYS A 140 -8.34 4.74 4.41
C LYS A 140 -9.83 5.08 4.33
N ASP A 141 -10.66 4.30 5.03
CA ASP A 141 -12.07 4.63 5.21
C ASP A 141 -12.21 5.86 6.12
N CYS A 142 -12.87 6.92 5.64
CA CYS A 142 -13.19 8.10 6.44
C CYS A 142 -14.69 8.14 6.76
N LEU A 143 -15.04 8.03 8.05
CA LEU A 143 -16.41 8.09 8.54
C LEU A 143 -16.96 9.53 8.40
N THR A 144 -18.04 9.70 7.65
CA THR A 144 -18.60 11.02 7.32
C THR A 144 -20.13 11.03 7.39
N GLY A 145 -20.71 12.23 7.35
CA GLY A 145 -22.17 12.42 7.39
C GLY A 145 -22.76 11.95 8.71
N LEU A 146 -22.49 12.69 9.79
CA LEU A 146 -23.09 12.39 11.09
C LEU A 146 -24.62 12.48 10.98
N GLN A 147 -25.30 11.44 11.48
CA GLN A 147 -26.76 11.38 11.56
C GLN A 147 -27.20 11.03 12.98
N PRO A 148 -28.34 11.58 13.43
CA PRO A 148 -28.96 11.17 14.68
C PRO A 148 -29.26 9.68 14.67
N THR A 149 -28.91 9.00 15.75
CA THR A 149 -29.14 7.57 15.96
C THR A 149 -29.66 7.30 17.36
N LEU A 150 -30.27 6.14 17.54
CA LEU A 150 -30.64 5.69 18.88
C LEU A 150 -29.37 5.42 19.68
N ALA A 151 -29.31 5.98 20.88
CA ALA A 151 -28.27 5.73 21.87
C ALA A 151 -28.17 4.21 22.14
N ARG A 152 -27.06 3.59 21.72
CA ARG A 152 -26.80 2.15 21.92
C ARG A 152 -25.95 1.83 23.15
N LYS A 153 -25.24 2.82 23.70
CA LYS A 153 -24.37 2.65 24.88
C LYS A 153 -25.07 3.17 26.13
N VAL A 154 -24.89 2.48 27.26
CA VAL A 154 -25.31 3.00 28.57
C VAL A 154 -24.58 4.32 28.81
N ASN A 155 -25.31 5.39 29.13
CA ASN A 155 -24.82 6.77 29.21
C ASN A 155 -24.38 7.42 27.89
N ALA A 156 -24.82 6.91 26.73
CA ALA A 156 -24.79 7.72 25.52
C ALA A 156 -25.76 8.90 25.70
N SER A 157 -25.28 10.11 25.37
CA SER A 157 -26.06 11.35 25.40
C SER A 157 -27.42 11.19 24.68
N THR A 158 -28.40 12.03 25.04
CA THR A 158 -29.70 12.12 24.36
C THR A 158 -29.58 12.52 22.88
N ASP A 159 -28.42 13.04 22.46
CA ASP A 159 -28.11 13.37 21.07
C ASP A 159 -26.99 12.44 20.54
N ALA A 160 -27.30 11.15 20.47
CA ALA A 160 -26.37 10.17 19.92
C ALA A 160 -26.30 10.32 18.40
N VAL A 161 -25.11 10.55 17.87
CA VAL A 161 -24.85 10.60 16.43
C VAL A 161 -23.91 9.48 16.01
N SER A 162 -24.13 8.94 14.81
CA SER A 162 -23.19 8.03 14.17
C SER A 162 -22.92 8.48 12.73
N ALA A 163 -21.78 8.08 12.19
CA ALA A 163 -21.52 8.26 10.76
C ALA A 163 -22.54 7.45 9.93
N SER A 164 -23.00 8.04 8.84
CA SER A 164 -23.91 7.41 7.87
C SER A 164 -23.21 7.00 6.57
N ARG A 165 -21.96 7.44 6.37
CA ARG A 165 -21.19 7.21 5.14
C ARG A 165 -19.75 6.84 5.48
N ASN A 166 -19.21 5.92 4.69
CA ASN A 166 -17.76 5.71 4.58
C ASN A 166 -17.33 6.39 3.28
N ARG A 167 -16.44 7.36 3.37
CA ARG A 167 -15.84 8.04 2.23
C ARG A 167 -14.45 7.47 2.00
N ASP A 168 -14.16 7.11 0.76
CA ASP A 168 -12.82 6.72 0.34
C ASP A 168 -11.87 7.90 0.54
N SER A 169 -10.80 7.67 1.29
CA SER A 169 -9.77 8.66 1.58
C SER A 169 -8.40 8.02 1.43
N VAL A 170 -7.38 8.86 1.41
CA VAL A 170 -5.98 8.44 1.48
C VAL A 170 -5.40 8.80 2.85
N LEU A 171 -4.51 7.97 3.36
CA LEU A 171 -3.58 8.32 4.42
C LEU A 171 -2.18 8.40 3.81
N LEU A 172 -1.55 9.58 3.94
CA LEU A 172 -0.16 9.80 3.56
C LEU A 172 0.71 9.70 4.81
N GLU A 173 1.76 8.90 4.72
CA GLU A 173 2.67 8.67 5.83
C GLU A 173 4.11 8.97 5.38
N LEU A 174 4.85 9.68 6.23
CA LEU A 174 6.31 9.66 6.19
C LEU A 174 6.79 8.70 7.25
N ARG A 175 7.70 7.79 6.89
CA ARG A 175 8.30 6.84 7.83
C ARG A 175 9.81 6.76 7.59
N PRO A 176 10.63 6.67 8.64
CA PRO A 176 12.01 6.25 8.53
C PRO A 176 12.09 4.88 7.88
N VAL A 177 13.15 4.64 7.11
CA VAL A 177 13.36 3.36 6.43
C VAL A 177 14.83 3.02 6.45
N SER A 178 15.15 1.76 6.73
CA SER A 178 16.54 1.28 6.75
C SER A 178 17.28 1.64 5.45
N PRO A 179 18.56 2.07 5.53
CA PRO A 179 19.37 2.41 4.37
C PRO A 179 19.55 1.24 3.40
N ASP A 180 19.54 0.00 3.92
CA ASP A 180 19.68 -1.24 3.14
C ASP A 180 18.34 -1.75 2.56
N SER A 181 17.27 -0.97 2.66
CA SER A 181 15.96 -1.39 2.15
C SER A 181 15.98 -1.56 0.63
N ASP A 182 15.92 -2.82 0.20
CA ASP A 182 15.75 -3.14 -1.22
C ASP A 182 14.27 -2.97 -1.59
N TYR A 183 14.00 -2.05 -2.50
CA TYR A 183 12.68 -1.82 -3.06
C TYR A 183 12.38 -2.80 -4.18
N GLN A 184 12.51 -4.10 -3.88
CA GLN A 184 12.22 -5.14 -4.85
C GLN A 184 10.79 -4.97 -5.35
N ASN A 185 10.64 -4.84 -6.67
CA ASN A 185 9.35 -4.77 -7.30
C ASN A 185 8.70 -6.15 -7.29
N ARG A 186 8.03 -6.48 -6.19
CA ARG A 186 7.19 -7.68 -6.03
C ARG A 186 5.73 -7.26 -6.22
N PRO A 187 5.10 -7.51 -7.38
CA PRO A 187 3.76 -6.98 -7.62
C PRO A 187 2.67 -7.73 -6.83
N TRP A 188 2.97 -8.91 -6.28
CA TRP A 188 2.09 -9.70 -5.40
C TRP A 188 2.79 -10.03 -4.09
N PRO A 189 3.10 -9.05 -3.22
CA PRO A 189 3.95 -9.28 -2.05
C PRO A 189 3.30 -10.15 -0.97
N ALA A 190 1.99 -10.42 -1.05
CA ALA A 190 1.31 -11.37 -0.18
C ALA A 190 1.54 -12.84 -0.61
N HIS A 191 1.92 -13.10 -1.86
CA HIS A 191 2.17 -14.46 -2.35
C HIS A 191 3.67 -14.66 -2.61
N GLU A 192 4.18 -15.84 -2.25
CA GLU A 192 5.56 -16.19 -2.48
C GLU A 192 5.84 -16.35 -3.99
N ALA A 193 6.88 -15.67 -4.48
CA ALA A 193 7.34 -15.80 -5.85
C ALA A 193 8.11 -17.12 -6.05
N ILE A 194 7.91 -17.81 -7.18
CA ILE A 194 8.76 -18.94 -7.59
C ILE A 194 10.06 -18.39 -8.23
N ASP A 195 10.85 -17.68 -7.44
CA ASP A 195 11.92 -16.76 -7.90
C ASP A 195 13.07 -17.45 -8.69
N THR A 196 13.13 -18.79 -8.70
CA THR A 196 14.20 -19.54 -9.37
C THR A 196 13.66 -20.53 -10.41
N ASP A 197 14.37 -20.64 -11.55
CA ASP A 197 14.09 -21.65 -12.56
C ASP A 197 14.17 -23.08 -11.98
N THR A 198 15.06 -23.31 -11.00
CA THR A 198 15.18 -24.60 -10.31
C THR A 198 13.93 -24.94 -9.50
N ALA A 199 13.35 -23.96 -8.78
CA ALA A 199 12.10 -24.17 -8.05
C ALA A 199 10.90 -24.43 -8.98
N LEU A 200 10.95 -23.98 -10.23
CA LEU A 200 9.95 -24.32 -11.24
C LEU A 200 10.15 -25.75 -11.76
N GLU A 201 11.39 -26.14 -12.07
CA GLU A 201 11.72 -27.47 -12.59
C GLU A 201 11.24 -28.60 -11.66
N ASP A 202 11.32 -28.41 -10.34
CA ASP A 202 10.80 -29.36 -9.35
C ASP A 202 9.27 -29.55 -9.39
N LEU A 203 8.53 -28.64 -10.05
CA LEU A 203 7.06 -28.64 -10.12
C LEU A 203 6.50 -29.16 -11.43
N LEU A 204 7.32 -29.13 -12.47
CA LEU A 204 6.91 -29.57 -13.80
C LEU A 204 6.89 -31.09 -13.86
N THR A 205 5.86 -31.63 -14.48
CA THR A 205 5.84 -33.03 -14.87
C THR A 205 6.83 -33.28 -16.00
N ASP A 206 7.32 -34.51 -16.13
CA ASP A 206 8.22 -34.92 -17.24
C ASP A 206 7.64 -34.56 -18.62
N THR A 207 6.31 -34.63 -18.76
CA THR A 207 5.60 -34.28 -20.00
C THR A 207 5.63 -32.78 -20.30
N GLU A 208 5.51 -31.93 -19.27
CA GLU A 208 5.56 -30.48 -19.42
C GLU A 208 6.99 -30.02 -19.74
N GLN A 209 7.98 -30.61 -19.06
CA GLN A 209 9.39 -30.34 -19.33
C GLN A 209 9.77 -30.70 -20.78
N ALA A 210 9.39 -31.90 -21.24
CA ALA A 210 9.62 -32.32 -22.62
C ALA A 210 8.91 -31.42 -23.66
N TYR A 211 7.73 -30.91 -23.34
CA TYR A 211 7.01 -29.96 -24.20
C TYR A 211 7.75 -28.61 -24.30
N ILE A 212 8.27 -28.08 -23.19
CA ILE A 212 9.07 -26.85 -23.18
C ILE A 212 10.38 -27.05 -23.97
N ASP A 213 11.07 -28.17 -23.78
CA ASP A 213 12.35 -28.44 -24.43
C ASP A 213 12.21 -28.67 -25.94
N SER A 214 11.10 -29.27 -26.38
CA SER A 214 10.82 -29.47 -27.81
C SER A 214 10.30 -28.21 -28.54
N ALA A 215 9.91 -27.16 -27.80
CA ALA A 215 9.44 -25.91 -28.39
C ALA A 215 10.59 -25.07 -29.00
N PRO A 216 10.31 -24.22 -30.01
CA PRO A 216 11.28 -23.28 -30.56
C PRO A 216 11.87 -22.37 -29.48
N GLU A 217 13.15 -22.03 -29.59
CA GLU A 217 13.87 -21.24 -28.57
C GLU A 217 13.19 -19.90 -28.25
N ALA A 218 12.57 -19.27 -29.25
CA ALA A 218 11.82 -18.02 -29.08
C ALA A 218 10.55 -18.17 -28.21
N ASP A 219 9.96 -19.35 -28.14
CA ASP A 219 8.72 -19.62 -27.38
C ASP A 219 8.98 -20.10 -25.95
N ARG A 220 10.18 -20.65 -25.67
CA ARG A 220 10.53 -21.21 -24.35
C ARG A 220 10.33 -20.23 -23.19
N PRO A 221 10.72 -18.94 -23.27
CA PRO A 221 10.48 -17.99 -22.18
C PRO A 221 8.99 -17.77 -21.89
N ARG A 222 8.16 -17.75 -22.94
CA ARG A 222 6.70 -17.63 -22.81
C ARG A 222 6.11 -18.87 -22.15
N LEU A 223 6.54 -20.07 -22.53
CA LEU A 223 6.06 -21.32 -21.95
C LEU A 223 6.48 -21.47 -20.49
N ARG A 224 7.74 -21.16 -20.16
CA ARG A 224 8.21 -21.15 -18.75
C ARG A 224 7.41 -20.18 -17.90
N ARG A 225 7.11 -18.99 -18.43
CA ARG A 225 6.21 -18.02 -17.77
C ARG A 225 4.80 -18.58 -17.57
N GLN A 226 4.24 -19.27 -18.55
CA GLN A 226 2.91 -19.90 -18.43
C GLN A 226 2.92 -21.03 -17.39
N ALA A 227 3.98 -21.84 -17.35
CA ALA A 227 4.13 -22.90 -16.36
C ALA A 227 4.27 -22.33 -14.94
N ARG A 228 5.06 -21.26 -14.77
CA ARG A 228 5.12 -20.47 -13.53
C ARG A 228 3.72 -20.01 -13.08
N LEU A 229 2.92 -19.42 -13.99
CA LEU A 229 1.55 -19.00 -13.69
C LEU A 229 0.63 -20.15 -13.26
N MET A 230 0.79 -21.33 -13.87
CA MET A 230 0.02 -22.53 -13.51
C MET A 230 0.27 -22.94 -12.05
N HIS A 231 1.50 -22.80 -11.57
CA HIS A 231 1.89 -23.18 -10.22
C HIS A 231 1.91 -22.04 -9.20
N ALA A 232 1.62 -20.80 -9.62
CA ALA A 232 1.66 -19.61 -8.78
C ALA A 232 0.50 -19.50 -7.79
N ALA A 233 -0.64 -20.13 -8.06
CA ALA A 233 -1.83 -20.10 -7.20
C ALA A 233 -1.71 -21.07 -6.01
N ARG A 234 -0.59 -21.01 -5.30
CA ARG A 234 -0.40 -21.77 -4.06
C ARG A 234 -1.15 -21.09 -2.92
N PRO A 235 -1.74 -21.86 -1.99
CA PRO A 235 -2.24 -21.28 -0.77
C PRO A 235 -1.10 -20.52 -0.08
N LEU A 236 -1.39 -19.32 0.40
CA LEU A 236 -0.49 -18.57 1.28
C LEU A 236 0.06 -19.53 2.35
N ALA A 237 1.38 -19.60 2.53
CA ALA A 237 1.91 -20.28 3.70
C ALA A 237 1.34 -19.59 4.95
N GLU A 238 0.82 -20.35 5.91
CA GLU A 238 0.15 -19.83 7.12
C GLU A 238 1.04 -18.89 7.96
N ASN A 239 2.34 -18.79 7.66
CA ASN A 239 3.35 -18.10 8.45
C ASN A 239 3.92 -16.81 7.82
N ASP A 240 3.50 -16.41 6.61
CA ASP A 240 4.14 -15.30 5.87
C ASP A 240 3.26 -14.05 5.74
N THR A 241 2.30 -13.87 6.65
CA THR A 241 1.40 -12.73 6.61
C THR A 241 2.12 -11.48 7.10
N ALA A 242 2.75 -10.75 6.18
CA ALA A 242 3.10 -9.35 6.40
C ALA A 242 1.90 -8.62 7.01
N GLU A 243 2.17 -7.74 7.99
CA GLU A 243 1.11 -6.98 8.65
C GLU A 243 0.26 -6.27 7.57
N PRO A 244 -1.08 -6.42 7.56
CA PRO A 244 -1.88 -5.92 6.46
C PRO A 244 -1.79 -4.39 6.30
N ALA A 245 -1.41 -3.68 7.36
CA ALA A 245 -1.09 -2.26 7.32
C ALA A 245 0.17 -1.95 6.49
N ALA A 246 1.16 -2.84 6.48
CA ALA A 246 2.35 -2.71 5.64
C ALA A 246 2.05 -3.04 4.17
N LEU A 247 1.24 -4.08 3.90
CA LEU A 247 0.79 -4.42 2.53
C LEU A 247 -0.06 -3.29 1.90
N ALA A 248 -0.83 -2.59 2.73
CA ALA A 248 -1.62 -1.45 2.32
C ALA A 248 -0.81 -0.22 1.88
N GLN A 249 0.48 -0.14 2.19
CA GLN A 249 1.30 1.05 1.92
C GLN A 249 1.90 1.02 0.52
N VAL A 250 1.48 1.96 -0.33
CA VAL A 250 2.10 2.24 -1.62
C VAL A 250 3.27 3.19 -1.44
N LEU A 251 4.47 2.76 -1.83
CA LEU A 251 5.64 3.63 -1.90
C LEU A 251 5.45 4.69 -3.00
N LEU A 252 5.63 5.96 -2.65
CA LEU A 252 5.56 7.08 -3.61
C LEU A 252 6.92 7.68 -3.93
N ALA A 253 7.78 7.84 -2.92
CA ALA A 253 9.14 8.33 -3.09
C ALA A 253 10.03 7.93 -1.90
N HIS A 254 11.33 7.85 -2.16
CA HIS A 254 12.38 7.78 -1.15
C HIS A 254 12.98 9.18 -0.98
N LEU A 255 13.07 9.67 0.26
CA LEU A 255 13.70 10.93 0.60
C LEU A 255 15.03 10.66 1.29
N THR A 256 16.07 11.37 0.87
CA THR A 256 17.37 11.37 1.54
C THR A 256 17.67 12.75 2.08
N LEU A 257 18.02 12.79 3.36
CA LEU A 257 18.53 13.99 4.03
C LEU A 257 20.01 13.75 4.32
N THR A 258 20.88 14.52 3.68
CA THR A 258 22.33 14.41 3.87
C THR A 258 22.83 15.41 4.91
N ASN A 259 24.03 15.18 5.45
CA ASN A 259 24.65 16.02 6.47
C ASN A 259 23.84 16.15 7.77
N VAL A 260 23.13 15.09 8.16
CA VAL A 260 22.42 15.05 9.44
C VAL A 260 23.41 14.67 10.53
N THR A 261 24.01 15.65 11.21
CA THR A 261 25.03 15.40 12.25
C THR A 261 24.45 15.11 13.64
N ASP A 262 23.27 15.64 13.94
CA ASP A 262 22.53 15.38 15.18
C ASP A 262 21.09 15.03 14.83
N ILE A 263 20.65 13.85 15.25
CA ILE A 263 19.29 13.36 15.00
C ILE A 263 18.25 14.07 15.88
N ASN A 264 18.68 14.71 16.98
CA ASN A 264 17.80 15.43 17.90
C ASN A 264 17.50 16.86 17.42
N ASP A 265 18.35 17.41 16.55
CA ASP A 265 18.22 18.77 16.02
C ASP A 265 18.58 18.80 14.53
N ILE A 266 17.62 18.37 13.71
CA ILE A 266 17.82 18.23 12.26
C ILE A 266 17.51 19.57 11.58
N SER A 267 18.57 20.27 11.17
CA SER A 267 18.46 21.43 10.29
C SER A 267 18.40 21.00 8.83
N LEU A 268 17.36 21.46 8.11
CA LEU A 268 17.14 21.11 6.71
C LEU A 268 17.63 22.23 5.79
N ALA A 269 18.39 21.85 4.77
CA ALA A 269 18.77 22.73 3.67
C ALA A 269 18.25 22.18 2.32
N PRO A 270 17.90 23.05 1.36
CA PRO A 270 17.42 22.61 0.04
C PRO A 270 18.43 21.73 -0.71
N GLU A 271 19.72 22.03 -0.59
CA GLU A 271 20.80 21.28 -1.23
C GLU A 271 21.07 19.92 -0.59
N THR A 272 20.66 19.70 0.66
CA THR A 272 20.90 18.44 1.37
C THR A 272 19.70 17.49 1.32
N THR A 273 18.55 17.97 0.85
CA THR A 273 17.28 17.22 0.81
C THR A 273 16.97 16.78 -0.62
N HIS A 274 16.89 15.47 -0.86
CA HIS A 274 16.59 14.92 -2.18
C HIS A 274 15.40 13.96 -2.14
N ALA A 275 14.67 13.88 -3.25
CA ALA A 275 13.54 12.99 -3.42
C ALA A 275 13.70 12.13 -4.69
N ASN A 276 13.70 10.81 -4.53
CA ASN A 276 13.73 9.86 -5.62
C ASN A 276 12.35 9.21 -5.80
N ASN A 277 11.66 9.59 -6.88
CA ASN A 277 10.34 9.06 -7.23
C ASN A 277 10.39 7.75 -8.02
N LEU A 278 11.53 7.39 -8.62
CA LEU A 278 11.62 6.27 -9.56
C LEU A 278 11.86 4.92 -8.89
N VAL A 279 12.10 4.92 -7.58
CA VAL A 279 12.26 3.74 -6.74
C VAL A 279 10.92 3.02 -6.51
N ARG A 280 9.80 3.72 -6.71
CA ARG A 280 8.47 3.15 -6.48
C ARG A 280 8.09 2.09 -7.53
N PRO A 281 7.26 1.11 -7.14
CA PRO A 281 6.67 0.17 -8.08
C PRO A 281 5.64 0.87 -8.98
N PHE A 282 5.62 0.49 -10.25
CA PHE A 282 4.64 0.91 -11.22
C PHE A 282 3.86 -0.28 -11.75
N ILE A 283 2.57 -0.08 -12.00
CA ILE A 283 1.74 -1.06 -12.68
C ILE A 283 2.04 -0.98 -14.18
N SER A 284 2.53 -2.08 -14.72
CA SER A 284 3.01 -2.26 -16.09
C SER A 284 2.24 -3.39 -16.78
N GLY A 285 0.91 -3.25 -16.82
CA GLY A 285 -0.03 -4.04 -17.63
C GLY A 285 0.24 -5.56 -17.70
N ASN A 286 -0.07 -6.18 -18.85
CA ASN A 286 0.06 -7.63 -19.04
C ASN A 286 1.51 -8.14 -19.03
N SER A 287 2.51 -7.27 -19.28
CA SER A 287 3.92 -7.66 -19.19
C SER A 287 4.33 -8.06 -17.76
N GLN A 288 3.70 -7.45 -16.75
CA GLN A 288 3.98 -7.66 -15.34
C GLN A 288 3.34 -8.93 -14.75
N LEU A 289 2.28 -9.49 -15.37
CA LEU A 289 1.81 -10.86 -15.05
C LEU A 289 2.91 -11.92 -15.25
N GLY A 290 3.85 -11.63 -16.14
CA GLY A 290 5.05 -12.44 -16.28
C GLY A 290 6.16 -12.20 -15.27
N GLN A 291 6.01 -11.17 -14.43
CA GLN A 291 6.85 -10.81 -13.28
C GLN A 291 6.11 -11.10 -11.96
N MET A 292 4.98 -11.83 -12.00
CA MET A 292 4.36 -12.41 -10.78
C MET A 292 5.30 -13.37 -10.06
N ILE A 293 6.37 -13.72 -10.75
CA ILE A 293 7.47 -14.56 -10.34
C ILE A 293 8.73 -13.99 -10.95
#